data_AF-A0A357C9L5-F1
#
_entry.id   AF-A0A357C9L5-F1
#
_cell.length_a   1.000
_cell.length_b   1.000
_cell.length_c   1.000
_cell.angle_alpha   90.00
_cell.angle_beta   90.00
_cell.angle_gamma   90.00
#
_symmetry.space_group_name_H-M   'P 1'
#
loop_
_entity.id
_entity.type
_entity.pdbx_description
1 polymer ?
#
loop_
_entity_poly.entity_id
_entity_poly.type
_entity_poly.pdbx_seq_one_letter_code
_entity_poly.pdbx_strand_id
1 'polypeptide(L)'
;MPGIFLKMLVHNESASPLIIYGFNIIEALGGMASFWPGYGGTNGAVFDWGFQSLSPAKIRRTGDSYAAGISEYYLQVDPGIKPFRGENQFISSWICGLCSGTEKEKALLGYLYPKDQAGYFLYRHIDRTEDFLARSDAEGLTLAPGGEMTSEELYITLGEQEELLLSEFFSLKGPAAPVTAEVQCNADYPRVGLRARLDAVGSASAPGKDARASARVTRDTEAKAPFFDTVFMDADLTCETAEADASLKEAVFGIKAAGYRPALWWSPFAVYRDSDLLKNKPQWALQSNGKMVPAGAINGRKLAALDATNPEVVAYLSAAAQRISEDWGYQTIMLDRLYLAALIGQRHNERRTRIGTFNDGLTAIRHAVPAAFLIGRGCPFWPTAG
;
A
#
# COMPACT_ATOMS: atom_id res chain seq x y z
N MET A 1 -17.84 6.67 -23.08
CA MET A 1 -18.98 5.77 -22.81
C MET A 1 -19.85 6.42 -21.75
N PRO A 2 -21.15 6.14 -21.70
CA PRO A 2 -21.98 6.63 -20.61
C PRO A 2 -21.56 5.95 -19.31
N GLY A 3 -21.35 6.73 -18.26
CA GLY A 3 -21.01 6.24 -16.93
C GLY A 3 -21.83 6.92 -15.85
N ILE A 4 -21.98 6.23 -14.73
CA ILE A 4 -22.73 6.70 -13.56
C ILE A 4 -21.74 7.01 -12.45
N PHE A 5 -21.91 8.16 -11.82
CA PHE A 5 -21.16 8.59 -10.63
C PHE A 5 -22.09 8.52 -9.43
N LEU A 6 -21.69 7.78 -8.40
CA LEU A 6 -22.45 7.61 -7.17
C LEU A 6 -21.61 8.08 -5.98
N LYS A 7 -22.21 8.91 -5.14
CA LYS A 7 -21.60 9.37 -3.89
C LYS A 7 -22.69 9.55 -2.84
N MET A 8 -22.47 9.05 -1.63
CA MET A 8 -23.38 9.21 -0.52
C MET A 8 -22.91 10.36 0.38
N LEU A 9 -23.85 11.13 0.94
CA LEU A 9 -23.62 12.15 1.94
C LEU A 9 -24.50 11.84 3.15
N VAL A 10 -23.93 11.90 4.35
CA VAL A 10 -24.65 11.84 5.62
C VAL A 10 -24.39 13.13 6.37
N HIS A 11 -25.48 13.80 6.77
CA HIS A 11 -25.47 14.94 7.68
C HIS A 11 -26.07 14.50 9.02
N ASN A 12 -25.37 14.75 10.12
CA ASN A 12 -25.86 14.39 11.45
C ASN A 12 -26.68 15.52 12.08
N GLU A 13 -28.00 15.49 11.89
CA GLU A 13 -28.93 16.45 12.51
C GLU A 13 -29.34 16.08 13.95
N SER A 14 -28.81 14.99 14.50
CA SER A 14 -29.14 14.57 15.85
C SER A 14 -28.32 15.34 16.89
N ALA A 15 -28.79 15.34 18.14
CA ALA A 15 -28.07 15.93 19.27
C ALA A 15 -26.86 15.10 19.74
N SER A 16 -26.70 13.88 19.20
CA SER A 16 -25.69 12.91 19.63
C SER A 16 -24.71 12.58 18.50
N PRO A 17 -23.47 12.18 18.82
CA PRO A 17 -22.57 11.66 17.80
C PRO A 17 -23.09 10.34 17.21
N LEU A 18 -22.86 10.14 15.91
CA LEU A 18 -23.10 8.87 15.22
C LEU A 18 -21.79 8.13 14.99
N ILE A 19 -21.83 6.80 14.98
CA ILE A 19 -20.69 5.96 14.58
C ILE A 19 -20.96 5.46 13.17
N ILE A 20 -20.14 5.86 12.21
CA ILE A 20 -20.30 5.50 10.80
C ILE A 20 -19.29 4.39 10.47
N TYR A 21 -19.79 3.17 10.30
CA TYR A 21 -18.95 2.03 9.89
C TYR A 21 -18.63 2.04 8.38
N GLY A 22 -19.34 2.81 7.57
CA GLY A 22 -19.14 2.88 6.13
C GLY A 22 -20.44 3.05 5.36
N PHE A 23 -20.27 3.21 4.06
CA PHE A 23 -21.33 3.50 3.09
C PHE A 23 -21.48 2.31 2.15
N ASN A 24 -22.60 1.59 2.25
CA ASN A 24 -22.99 0.58 1.27
C ASN A 24 -23.61 1.32 0.07
N ILE A 25 -22.80 1.68 -0.92
CA ILE A 25 -23.24 2.47 -2.08
C ILE A 25 -24.11 1.63 -3.00
N ILE A 26 -23.77 0.35 -3.15
CA ILE A 26 -24.58 -0.67 -3.82
C ILE A 26 -24.67 -1.86 -2.88
N GLU A 27 -25.86 -2.34 -2.61
CA GLU A 27 -26.09 -3.56 -1.84
C GLU A 27 -27.19 -4.39 -2.50
N ALA A 28 -26.79 -5.57 -2.97
CA ALA A 28 -27.63 -6.57 -3.59
C ALA A 28 -27.47 -7.86 -2.80
N LEU A 29 -28.42 -8.17 -1.92
CA LEU A 29 -28.40 -9.36 -1.05
C LEU A 29 -29.57 -10.29 -1.37
N GLY A 30 -29.34 -11.60 -1.25
CA GLY A 30 -30.44 -12.58 -1.21
C GLY A 30 -31.00 -13.01 -2.57
N GLY A 31 -30.19 -13.00 -3.63
CA GLY A 31 -30.40 -13.87 -4.79
C GLY A 31 -31.45 -13.48 -5.84
N MET A 32 -32.09 -12.30 -5.75
CA MET A 32 -32.89 -11.76 -6.86
C MET A 32 -32.18 -10.64 -7.62
N ALA A 33 -31.24 -9.95 -6.97
CA ALA A 33 -30.42 -8.90 -7.56
C ALA A 33 -29.19 -9.55 -8.22
N SER A 34 -29.42 -10.16 -9.37
CA SER A 34 -28.33 -10.34 -10.32
C SER A 34 -28.14 -9.00 -11.03
N PHE A 35 -26.90 -8.52 -11.16
CA PHE A 35 -26.60 -7.36 -12.02
C PHE A 35 -27.10 -7.58 -13.46
N TRP A 36 -27.39 -8.83 -13.83
CA TRP A 36 -27.98 -9.27 -15.09
C TRP A 36 -29.08 -10.31 -14.83
N PRO A 37 -30.36 -10.03 -15.12
CA PRO A 37 -31.44 -11.01 -14.99
C PRO A 37 -31.10 -12.28 -15.78
N GLY A 38 -30.93 -13.42 -15.09
CA GLY A 38 -30.54 -14.69 -15.72
C GLY A 38 -29.25 -15.32 -15.19
N TYR A 39 -28.58 -14.70 -14.21
CA TYR A 39 -27.41 -15.24 -13.49
C TYR A 39 -27.74 -16.42 -12.54
N GLY A 40 -28.51 -17.38 -13.04
CA GLY A 40 -28.76 -18.68 -12.39
C GLY A 40 -27.73 -19.75 -12.79
N GLY A 41 -26.51 -19.36 -13.19
CA GLY A 41 -25.53 -20.27 -13.78
C GLY A 41 -24.07 -19.88 -13.46
N THR A 42 -23.25 -20.91 -13.23
CA THR A 42 -21.86 -20.94 -12.77
C THR A 42 -20.80 -20.27 -13.67
N ASN A 43 -21.17 -19.45 -14.65
CA ASN A 43 -20.27 -19.03 -15.74
C ASN A 43 -19.76 -17.58 -15.64
N GLY A 44 -20.16 -16.85 -14.61
CA GLY A 44 -19.71 -15.49 -14.33
C GLY A 44 -18.22 -15.35 -14.00
N ALA A 45 -17.69 -14.14 -14.15
CA ALA A 45 -16.34 -13.82 -13.70
C ALA A 45 -16.26 -12.44 -13.04
N VAL A 46 -15.46 -12.36 -11.98
CA VAL A 46 -15.11 -11.13 -11.28
C VAL A 46 -13.64 -10.83 -11.53
N PHE A 47 -13.30 -9.64 -11.98
CA PHE A 47 -11.93 -9.17 -11.95
C PHE A 47 -11.62 -8.60 -10.57
N ASP A 48 -10.87 -9.38 -9.78
CA ASP A 48 -10.39 -9.05 -8.45
C ASP A 48 -9.11 -8.23 -8.56
N TRP A 49 -9.17 -7.01 -8.05
CA TRP A 49 -8.05 -6.09 -7.94
C TRP A 49 -7.48 -6.09 -6.52
N GLY A 50 -6.21 -6.45 -6.42
CA GLY A 50 -5.49 -6.50 -5.16
C GLY A 50 -5.30 -5.13 -4.49
N PHE A 51 -5.25 -5.12 -3.15
CA PHE A 51 -5.13 -3.88 -2.39
C PHE A 51 -3.83 -3.09 -2.67
N GLN A 52 -2.69 -3.77 -2.77
CA GLN A 52 -1.37 -3.15 -2.93
C GLN A 52 -0.54 -3.79 -4.05
N SER A 53 0.62 -3.21 -4.37
CA SER A 53 1.48 -3.60 -5.51
C SER A 53 1.87 -5.09 -5.60
N LEU A 54 1.89 -5.82 -4.48
CA LEU A 54 2.18 -7.26 -4.42
C LEU A 54 0.90 -8.11 -4.27
N SER A 55 -0.26 -7.46 -4.24
CA SER A 55 -1.55 -8.15 -4.23
C SER A 55 -1.92 -8.60 -5.65
N PRO A 56 -2.51 -9.80 -5.82
CA PRO A 56 -2.87 -10.29 -7.15
C PRO A 56 -3.96 -9.39 -7.75
N ALA A 57 -3.83 -9.10 -9.04
CA ALA A 57 -4.93 -8.65 -9.88
C ALA A 57 -5.25 -9.78 -10.85
N LYS A 58 -6.45 -10.38 -10.75
CA LYS A 58 -6.78 -11.59 -11.50
C LYS A 58 -8.28 -11.78 -11.69
N ILE A 59 -8.62 -12.59 -12.68
CA ILE A 59 -9.99 -13.05 -12.88
C ILE A 59 -10.29 -14.15 -11.86
N ARG A 60 -11.50 -14.10 -11.29
CA ARG A 60 -12.09 -15.09 -10.39
C ARG A 60 -13.43 -15.58 -10.88
N ARG A 61 -13.75 -16.83 -10.60
CA ARG A 61 -14.98 -17.51 -11.01
C ARG A 61 -15.62 -18.26 -9.85
N THR A 62 -16.86 -18.68 -10.03
CA THR A 62 -17.51 -19.62 -9.11
C THR A 62 -16.67 -20.91 -9.01
N GLY A 63 -16.45 -21.38 -7.79
CA GLY A 63 -15.54 -22.48 -7.44
C GLY A 63 -14.15 -22.03 -7.03
N ASP A 64 -13.75 -20.78 -7.32
CA ASP A 64 -12.48 -20.27 -6.82
C ASP A 64 -12.53 -20.09 -5.29
N SER A 65 -11.37 -20.23 -4.67
CA SER A 65 -11.16 -19.87 -3.28
C SER A 65 -9.89 -19.04 -3.17
N TYR A 66 -9.75 -18.32 -2.07
CA TYR A 66 -8.41 -17.94 -1.65
C TYR A 66 -7.62 -19.24 -1.42
N ALA A 67 -6.53 -19.45 -2.17
CA ALA A 67 -5.79 -20.69 -2.16
C ALA A 67 -5.49 -21.14 -0.73
N ALA A 68 -5.76 -22.42 -0.42
CA ALA A 68 -5.25 -23.04 0.79
C ALA A 68 -3.72 -22.88 0.79
N GLY A 69 -3.16 -22.22 1.82
CA GLY A 69 -1.73 -21.94 1.89
C GLY A 69 -1.29 -20.52 1.53
N ILE A 70 -2.20 -19.54 1.47
CA ILE A 70 -1.80 -18.14 1.65
C ILE A 70 -1.00 -18.06 2.95
N SER A 71 0.26 -17.65 2.85
CA SER A 71 1.14 -17.62 4.02
C SER A 71 0.54 -16.68 5.09
N GLU A 72 0.67 -17.04 6.35
CA GLU A 72 0.23 -16.20 7.47
C GLU A 72 0.87 -14.80 7.38
N TYR A 73 2.09 -14.71 6.85
CA TYR A 73 2.76 -13.47 6.51
C TYR A 73 1.97 -12.62 5.50
N TYR A 74 1.44 -13.23 4.44
CA TYR A 74 0.64 -12.52 3.44
C TYR A 74 -0.65 -11.92 4.01
N LEU A 75 -1.23 -12.55 5.04
CA LEU A 75 -2.37 -12.00 5.78
C LEU A 75 -1.98 -10.82 6.69
N GLN A 76 -0.71 -10.73 7.11
CA GLN A 76 -0.19 -9.63 7.93
C GLN A 76 0.20 -8.41 7.08
N VAL A 77 0.59 -8.61 5.81
CA VAL A 77 1.17 -7.55 4.96
C VAL A 77 0.24 -7.03 3.87
N ASP A 78 -0.97 -7.55 3.80
CA ASP A 78 -2.00 -7.08 2.89
C ASP A 78 -3.18 -6.60 3.73
N PRO A 79 -3.27 -5.28 4.00
CA PRO A 79 -4.37 -4.70 4.74
C PRO A 79 -5.66 -4.62 3.93
N GLY A 80 -5.72 -5.16 2.71
CA GLY A 80 -7.00 -5.44 2.07
C GLY A 80 -7.95 -6.12 3.05
N ILE A 81 -9.22 -5.75 3.02
CA ILE A 81 -10.21 -6.29 3.96
C ILE A 81 -10.23 -7.81 3.78
N LYS A 82 -9.80 -8.54 4.82
CA LYS A 82 -9.76 -10.00 4.85
C LYS A 82 -10.31 -10.50 6.18
N PRO A 83 -11.56 -10.99 6.18
CA PRO A 83 -11.89 -12.06 7.11
C PRO A 83 -12.61 -13.25 6.47
N PHE A 84 -12.87 -13.26 5.16
CA PHE A 84 -13.65 -14.34 4.56
C PHE A 84 -12.78 -15.56 4.22
N ARG A 85 -12.78 -16.53 5.13
CA ARG A 85 -12.37 -17.90 4.86
C ARG A 85 -13.60 -18.64 4.34
N GLY A 86 -13.68 -18.89 3.05
CA GLY A 86 -14.78 -19.62 2.42
C GLY A 86 -14.59 -19.78 0.93
N GLU A 87 -15.17 -20.83 0.36
CA GLU A 87 -15.32 -20.97 -1.08
C GLU A 87 -16.28 -19.87 -1.58
N ASN A 88 -16.11 -19.42 -2.83
CA ASN A 88 -17.04 -18.51 -3.50
C ASN A 88 -17.21 -17.11 -2.87
N GLN A 89 -16.23 -16.63 -2.09
CA GLN A 89 -16.26 -15.29 -1.48
C GLN A 89 -14.97 -14.54 -1.81
N PHE A 90 -15.10 -13.36 -2.42
CA PHE A 90 -13.95 -12.56 -2.83
C PHE A 90 -14.16 -11.08 -2.54
N ILE A 91 -13.08 -10.41 -2.18
CA ILE A 91 -13.01 -8.96 -2.04
C ILE A 91 -12.08 -8.41 -3.10
N SER A 92 -12.62 -7.51 -3.93
CA SER A 92 -11.86 -6.68 -4.85
C SER A 92 -11.65 -5.31 -4.24
N SER A 93 -10.41 -4.82 -4.18
CA SER A 93 -10.09 -3.50 -3.65
C SER A 93 -10.08 -2.47 -4.76
N TRP A 94 -10.62 -1.26 -4.51
CA TRP A 94 -10.57 -0.09 -5.41
C TRP A 94 -11.38 -0.18 -6.71
N ILE A 95 -11.19 -1.26 -7.46
CA ILE A 95 -11.73 -1.49 -8.81
C ILE A 95 -12.28 -2.91 -8.83
N CYS A 96 -13.39 -3.13 -9.54
CA CYS A 96 -14.01 -4.43 -9.74
C CYS A 96 -14.57 -4.50 -11.15
N GLY A 97 -14.19 -5.54 -11.89
CA GLY A 97 -14.84 -5.88 -13.16
C GLY A 97 -15.85 -6.99 -12.95
N LEU A 98 -17.03 -6.86 -13.54
CA LEU A 98 -18.04 -7.92 -13.59
C LEU A 98 -18.26 -8.30 -15.04
N CYS A 99 -18.08 -9.59 -15.35
CA CYS A 99 -18.32 -10.14 -16.68
C CYS A 99 -19.41 -11.20 -16.58
N SER A 100 -20.43 -11.06 -17.42
CA SER A 100 -21.44 -12.10 -17.58
C SER A 100 -20.85 -13.29 -18.34
N GLY A 101 -21.24 -14.51 -17.94
CA GLY A 101 -20.89 -15.71 -18.68
C GLY A 101 -21.71 -15.91 -19.96
N THR A 102 -22.79 -15.14 -20.14
CA THR A 102 -23.76 -15.30 -21.23
C THR A 102 -23.98 -14.02 -22.04
N GLU A 103 -23.84 -12.85 -21.40
CA GLU A 103 -24.00 -11.55 -22.05
C GLU A 103 -22.66 -11.03 -22.57
N LYS A 104 -22.72 -10.22 -23.64
CA LYS A 104 -21.55 -9.50 -24.14
C LYS A 104 -21.18 -8.30 -23.30
N GLU A 105 -22.17 -7.71 -22.63
CA GLU A 105 -22.00 -6.51 -21.82
C GLU A 105 -21.29 -6.83 -20.49
N LYS A 106 -20.34 -5.97 -20.13
CA LYS A 106 -19.48 -6.07 -18.95
C LYS A 106 -19.61 -4.79 -18.15
N ALA A 107 -19.39 -4.89 -16.84
CA ALA A 107 -19.37 -3.73 -15.96
C ALA A 107 -17.98 -3.51 -15.38
N LEU A 108 -17.55 -2.26 -15.33
CA LEU A 108 -16.42 -1.83 -14.53
C LEU A 108 -16.92 -0.87 -13.46
N LEU A 109 -16.62 -1.21 -12.21
CA LEU A 109 -16.91 -0.40 -11.04
C LEU A 109 -15.59 0.01 -10.40
N GLY A 110 -15.43 1.28 -10.03
CA GLY A 110 -14.22 1.72 -9.36
C GLY A 110 -14.43 2.99 -8.57
N TYR A 111 -13.84 3.06 -7.38
CA TYR A 111 -13.74 4.31 -6.64
C TYR A 111 -12.80 5.23 -7.40
N LEU A 112 -13.10 6.50 -7.65
CA LEU A 112 -12.24 7.32 -8.53
C LEU A 112 -10.98 7.84 -7.83
N TYR A 113 -11.11 8.33 -6.60
CA TYR A 113 -10.04 8.97 -5.84
C TYR A 113 -10.14 8.64 -4.35
N PRO A 114 -9.91 7.38 -3.92
CA PRO A 114 -10.00 7.03 -2.51
C PRO A 114 -8.94 7.77 -1.71
N LYS A 115 -9.35 8.83 -1.01
CA LYS A 115 -8.45 9.66 -0.21
C LYS A 115 -8.53 9.36 1.27
N ASP A 116 -9.65 8.81 1.71
CA ASP A 116 -9.93 8.63 3.12
C ASP A 116 -10.50 7.26 3.43
N GLN A 117 -11.47 6.75 2.69
CA GLN A 117 -12.11 5.48 3.06
C GLN A 117 -11.56 4.32 2.23
N ALA A 118 -11.54 3.11 2.83
CA ALA A 118 -11.17 1.92 2.08
C ALA A 118 -12.34 1.50 1.19
N GLY A 119 -12.24 1.79 -0.11
CA GLY A 119 -13.20 1.36 -1.12
C GLY A 119 -12.96 -0.09 -1.54
N TYR A 120 -14.00 -0.92 -1.43
CA TYR A 120 -13.94 -2.31 -1.85
C TYR A 120 -15.27 -2.83 -2.38
N PHE A 121 -15.20 -3.99 -3.02
CA PHE A 121 -16.33 -4.75 -3.52
C PHE A 121 -16.29 -6.14 -2.91
N LEU A 122 -17.38 -6.56 -2.29
CA LEU A 122 -17.57 -7.93 -1.83
C LEU A 122 -18.49 -8.63 -2.82
N TYR A 123 -18.02 -9.76 -3.32
CA TYR A 123 -18.82 -10.70 -4.08
C TYR A 123 -18.88 -12.02 -3.33
N ARG A 124 -20.07 -12.58 -3.20
CA ARG A 124 -20.29 -13.85 -2.53
C ARG A 124 -21.33 -14.67 -3.28
N HIS A 125 -21.00 -15.91 -3.59
CA HIS A 125 -21.91 -16.86 -4.18
C HIS A 125 -22.17 -17.99 -3.18
N ILE A 126 -23.36 -17.99 -2.56
CA ILE A 126 -23.80 -19.01 -1.61
C ILE A 126 -24.96 -19.77 -2.25
N ASP A 127 -24.81 -21.09 -2.38
CA ASP A 127 -25.77 -22.02 -2.97
C ASP A 127 -26.20 -21.65 -4.40
N ARG A 128 -27.28 -20.87 -4.53
CA ARG A 128 -27.85 -20.35 -5.79
C ARG A 128 -28.08 -18.84 -5.77
N THR A 129 -27.49 -18.17 -4.79
CA THR A 129 -27.67 -16.74 -4.56
C THR A 129 -26.35 -16.03 -4.66
N GLU A 130 -26.40 -14.83 -5.22
CA GLU A 130 -25.26 -13.93 -5.33
C GLU A 130 -25.54 -12.71 -4.49
N ASP A 131 -24.55 -12.38 -3.66
CA ASP A 131 -24.50 -11.15 -2.91
C ASP A 131 -23.40 -10.28 -3.51
N PHE A 132 -23.73 -9.03 -3.77
CA PHE A 132 -22.79 -8.02 -4.22
C PHE A 132 -22.91 -6.77 -3.36
N LEU A 133 -21.76 -6.25 -2.94
CA LEU A 133 -21.67 -5.04 -2.14
C LEU A 133 -20.54 -4.16 -2.70
N ALA A 134 -20.83 -2.91 -3.00
CA ALA A 134 -19.84 -1.86 -3.17
C ALA A 134 -19.83 -0.99 -1.91
N ARG A 135 -18.75 -1.04 -1.13
CA ARG A 135 -18.63 -0.31 0.13
C ARG A 135 -17.44 0.63 0.21
N SER A 136 -17.70 1.83 0.73
CA SER A 136 -16.68 2.75 1.23
C SER A 136 -16.57 2.62 2.75
N ASP A 137 -15.48 2.05 3.25
CA ASP A 137 -15.31 1.75 4.68
C ASP A 137 -14.83 2.96 5.47
N ALA A 138 -15.68 3.44 6.39
CA ALA A 138 -15.38 4.54 7.28
C ALA A 138 -14.86 4.08 8.64
N GLU A 139 -14.58 2.78 8.83
CA GLU A 139 -13.83 2.23 9.98
C GLU A 139 -14.42 2.59 11.36
N GLY A 140 -15.72 2.88 11.43
CA GLY A 140 -16.39 3.25 12.69
C GLY A 140 -16.08 4.67 13.15
N LEU A 141 -15.73 5.57 12.24
CA LEU A 141 -15.47 6.97 12.57
C LEU A 141 -16.69 7.64 13.21
N THR A 142 -16.41 8.50 14.20
CA THR A 142 -17.44 9.28 14.88
C THR A 142 -17.78 10.54 14.09
N LEU A 143 -19.06 10.72 13.79
CA LEU A 143 -19.63 11.91 13.17
C LEU A 143 -20.34 12.76 14.23
N ALA A 144 -19.78 13.93 14.54
CA ALA A 144 -20.33 14.85 15.54
C ALA A 144 -21.70 15.45 15.10
N PRO A 145 -22.53 15.93 16.03
CA PRO A 145 -23.71 16.74 15.71
C PRO A 145 -23.38 17.91 14.78
N GLY A 146 -24.20 18.10 13.74
CA GLY A 146 -23.98 19.08 12.67
C GLY A 146 -22.82 18.75 11.72
N GLY A 147 -22.18 17.59 11.90
CA GLY A 147 -21.10 17.13 11.04
C GLY A 147 -21.62 16.48 9.76
N GLU A 148 -20.79 16.51 8.72
CA GLU A 148 -21.03 15.84 7.44
C GLU A 148 -19.93 14.81 7.14
N MET A 149 -20.31 13.72 6.49
CA MET A 149 -19.38 12.72 5.96
C MET A 149 -19.88 12.22 4.62
N THR A 150 -18.98 12.10 3.65
CA THR A 150 -19.27 11.52 2.34
C THR A 150 -18.59 10.18 2.16
N SER A 151 -19.17 9.33 1.32
CA SER A 151 -18.46 8.18 0.76
C SER A 151 -17.36 8.63 -0.21
N GLU A 152 -16.42 7.74 -0.51
CA GLU A 152 -15.65 7.85 -1.76
C GLU A 152 -16.60 7.78 -2.97
N GLU A 153 -16.23 8.47 -4.05
CA GLU A 153 -17.03 8.51 -5.27
C GLU A 153 -16.83 7.23 -6.08
N LEU A 154 -17.92 6.51 -6.33
CA LEU A 154 -17.97 5.29 -7.12
C LEU A 154 -18.37 5.61 -8.55
N TYR A 155 -17.55 5.20 -9.51
CA TYR A 155 -17.85 5.23 -10.93
C TYR A 155 -18.27 3.84 -11.42
N ILE A 156 -19.27 3.81 -12.30
CA ILE A 156 -19.77 2.59 -12.94
C ILE A 156 -19.89 2.85 -14.43
N THR A 157 -19.33 1.97 -15.24
CA THR A 157 -19.46 2.00 -16.70
C THR A 157 -19.78 0.60 -17.21
N LEU A 158 -20.54 0.56 -18.31
CA LEU A 158 -20.97 -0.64 -19.00
C LEU A 158 -20.49 -0.62 -20.44
N GLY A 159 -20.10 -1.78 -20.96
CA GLY A 159 -19.70 -1.93 -22.35
C GLY A 159 -19.21 -3.33 -22.69
N GLU A 160 -19.03 -3.60 -23.98
CA GLU A 160 -18.61 -4.92 -24.47
C GLU A 160 -17.09 -5.13 -24.50
N GLN A 161 -16.30 -4.05 -24.50
CA GLN A 161 -14.82 -4.10 -24.63
C GLN A 161 -14.14 -3.67 -23.32
N GLU A 162 -13.41 -4.59 -22.69
CA GLU A 162 -12.72 -4.34 -21.43
C GLU A 162 -11.69 -3.22 -21.53
N GLU A 163 -10.94 -3.15 -22.63
CA GLU A 163 -9.90 -2.12 -22.80
C GLU A 163 -10.50 -0.72 -22.83
N LEU A 164 -11.69 -0.56 -23.42
CA LEU A 164 -12.39 0.73 -23.45
C LEU A 164 -12.93 1.11 -22.08
N LEU A 165 -13.46 0.16 -21.31
CA LEU A 165 -13.94 0.40 -19.94
C LEU A 165 -12.79 0.85 -19.04
N LEU A 166 -11.65 0.16 -19.10
CA LEU A 166 -10.46 0.51 -18.31
C LEU A 166 -9.89 1.85 -18.76
N SER A 167 -9.69 2.05 -20.07
CA SER A 167 -9.16 3.29 -20.62
C SER A 167 -10.01 4.49 -20.21
N GLU A 168 -11.33 4.36 -20.29
CA GLU A 168 -12.24 5.39 -19.80
C GLU A 168 -12.04 5.68 -18.31
N PHE A 169 -12.12 4.65 -17.46
CA PHE A 169 -12.00 4.81 -16.02
C PHE A 169 -10.69 5.51 -15.62
N PHE A 170 -9.55 5.10 -16.19
CA PHE A 170 -8.27 5.75 -15.91
C PHE A 170 -8.17 7.16 -16.52
N SER A 171 -8.87 7.43 -17.63
CA SER A 171 -8.91 8.77 -18.25
C SER A 171 -9.68 9.80 -17.43
N LEU A 172 -10.63 9.38 -16.59
CA LEU A 172 -11.39 10.27 -15.69
C LEU A 172 -10.48 10.95 -14.65
N LYS A 173 -9.26 10.44 -14.47
CA LYS A 173 -8.27 11.06 -13.58
C LYS A 173 -7.67 12.35 -14.14
N GLY A 174 -7.89 12.62 -15.42
CA GLY A 174 -7.09 13.58 -16.19
C GLY A 174 -5.68 13.04 -16.44
N PRO A 175 -4.89 13.70 -17.31
CA PRO A 175 -3.52 13.28 -17.55
C PRO A 175 -2.69 13.48 -16.28
N ALA A 176 -2.30 12.40 -15.62
CA ALA A 176 -1.07 12.42 -14.85
C ALA A 176 0.06 12.61 -15.87
N ALA A 177 0.95 13.58 -15.66
CA ALA A 177 2.12 13.70 -16.52
C ALA A 177 2.85 12.34 -16.50
N PRO A 178 3.06 11.67 -17.64
CA PRO A 178 3.75 10.40 -17.65
C PRO A 178 5.17 10.62 -17.12
N VAL A 179 5.45 10.11 -15.94
CA VAL A 179 6.82 10.05 -15.44
C VAL A 179 7.39 8.71 -15.84
N THR A 180 8.00 8.67 -17.03
CA THR A 180 8.71 7.49 -17.49
C THR A 180 10.03 7.40 -16.72
N ALA A 181 10.18 6.36 -15.90
CA ALA A 181 11.46 5.97 -15.33
C ALA A 181 11.70 4.50 -15.64
N GLU A 182 12.77 4.21 -16.37
CA GLU A 182 13.26 2.84 -16.52
C GLU A 182 14.00 2.46 -15.23
N VAL A 183 13.40 1.58 -14.44
CA VAL A 183 13.98 1.05 -13.21
C VAL A 183 14.45 -0.37 -13.48
N GLN A 184 15.77 -0.56 -13.61
CA GLN A 184 16.34 -1.90 -13.69
C GLN A 184 16.49 -2.47 -12.27
N CYS A 185 15.46 -3.14 -11.77
CA CYS A 185 15.64 -4.09 -10.68
C CYS A 185 16.33 -5.34 -11.26
N ASN A 186 17.65 -5.46 -11.12
CA ASN A 186 18.33 -6.70 -11.49
C ASN A 186 17.74 -7.86 -10.65
N ALA A 187 16.93 -8.70 -11.30
CA ALA A 187 16.42 -9.95 -10.74
C ALA A 187 17.57 -10.95 -10.45
N ASP A 188 18.71 -10.74 -11.10
CA ASP A 188 19.98 -11.44 -10.88
C ASP A 188 20.87 -10.74 -9.85
N TYR A 189 20.31 -10.19 -8.76
CA TYR A 189 21.11 -10.09 -7.54
C TYR A 189 21.39 -11.53 -7.10
N PRO A 190 22.61 -12.06 -7.27
CA PRO A 190 22.85 -13.42 -6.86
C PRO A 190 22.60 -13.45 -5.35
N ARG A 191 21.73 -14.38 -4.92
CA ARG A 191 21.59 -14.81 -3.51
C ARG A 191 22.92 -15.26 -2.87
N VAL A 192 24.02 -15.14 -3.60
CA VAL A 192 25.43 -15.39 -3.25
C VAL A 192 26.04 -14.24 -2.41
N GLY A 193 25.36 -13.10 -2.27
CA GLY A 193 25.92 -11.92 -1.57
C GLY A 193 25.92 -11.93 -0.02
N LEU A 194 25.36 -12.93 0.66
CA LEU A 194 25.34 -12.97 2.13
C LEU A 194 26.33 -13.99 2.73
N ARG A 195 26.48 -15.18 2.14
CA ARG A 195 27.38 -16.23 2.67
C ARG A 195 28.86 -15.93 2.35
N ALA A 196 29.17 -15.62 1.09
CA ALA A 196 30.54 -15.32 0.66
C ALA A 196 31.09 -13.99 1.23
N ARG A 197 30.21 -13.02 1.54
CA ARG A 197 30.59 -11.74 2.17
C ARG A 197 30.70 -11.79 3.70
N LEU A 198 30.13 -12.81 4.35
CA LEU A 198 30.39 -13.09 5.76
C LEU A 198 31.73 -13.82 5.94
N ASP A 199 32.10 -14.68 4.99
CA ASP A 199 33.37 -15.42 5.03
C ASP A 199 34.60 -14.52 4.78
N ALA A 200 34.47 -13.46 3.96
CA ALA A 200 35.55 -12.49 3.73
C ALA A 200 35.80 -11.51 4.90
N VAL A 201 34.87 -11.41 5.86
CA VAL A 201 35.04 -10.70 7.14
C VAL A 201 35.49 -11.68 8.24
N GLY A 202 35.57 -12.98 7.93
CA GLY A 202 35.97 -14.07 8.82
C GLY A 202 37.47 -14.19 9.10
N SER A 203 38.25 -13.11 9.00
CA SER A 203 39.62 -13.06 9.54
C SER A 203 39.79 -11.99 10.62
N ALA A 204 38.81 -11.84 11.52
CA ALA A 204 39.07 -11.44 12.90
C ALA A 204 37.98 -11.99 13.83
N SER A 205 38.34 -12.98 14.63
CA SER A 205 37.79 -13.40 15.93
C SER A 205 36.40 -12.89 16.39
N ALA A 206 35.52 -13.87 16.65
CA ALA A 206 34.24 -13.97 17.39
C ALA A 206 33.84 -12.90 18.48
N PRO A 207 32.63 -13.02 19.07
CA PRO A 207 31.38 -12.32 18.75
C PRO A 207 31.03 -11.21 19.77
N GLY A 208 30.82 -9.98 19.29
CA GLY A 208 30.29 -8.87 20.09
C GLY A 208 28.82 -8.60 19.76
N LYS A 209 27.98 -8.50 20.81
CA LYS A 209 26.65 -7.90 20.74
C LYS A 209 26.80 -6.47 20.23
N ASP A 210 26.36 -6.19 19.00
CA ASP A 210 25.94 -4.85 18.51
C ASP A 210 25.81 -4.91 16.98
N ALA A 211 24.66 -5.38 16.50
CA ALA A 211 24.31 -5.26 15.09
C ALA A 211 23.77 -3.84 14.82
N ARG A 212 24.68 -2.87 14.73
CA ARG A 212 24.37 -1.53 14.22
C ARG A 212 24.15 -1.61 12.71
N ALA A 213 23.13 -0.91 12.23
CA ALA A 213 22.82 -0.77 10.82
C ALA A 213 24.08 -0.33 10.06
N SER A 214 24.48 -1.09 9.04
CA SER A 214 25.63 -0.72 8.20
C SER A 214 25.14 -0.51 6.78
N ALA A 215 25.18 0.75 6.33
CA ALA A 215 25.10 1.08 4.92
C ALA A 215 26.25 0.34 4.19
N ARG A 216 25.94 -0.41 3.13
CA ARG A 216 26.95 -1.06 2.28
C ARG A 216 26.84 -0.52 0.86
N VAL A 217 27.93 0.07 0.39
CA VAL A 217 28.11 0.52 -1.01
C VAL A 217 28.74 -0.61 -1.82
N THR A 218 28.22 -0.94 -3.00
CA THR A 218 28.79 -1.96 -3.89
C THR A 218 29.12 -1.36 -5.25
N ARG A 219 30.37 -1.52 -5.71
CA ARG A 219 30.79 -1.15 -7.08
C ARG A 219 30.76 -2.38 -7.97
N ASP A 220 30.25 -2.24 -9.19
CA ASP A 220 30.48 -3.19 -10.28
C ASP A 220 31.23 -2.48 -11.43
N THR A 221 32.19 -3.17 -12.04
CA THR A 221 33.16 -2.60 -12.99
C THR A 221 32.91 -2.98 -14.45
N GLU A 222 31.78 -3.61 -14.78
CA GLU A 222 31.45 -3.93 -16.17
C GLU A 222 30.40 -2.97 -16.76
N ALA A 223 30.79 -2.33 -17.87
CA ALA A 223 30.02 -1.30 -18.55
C ALA A 223 28.71 -1.85 -19.15
N LYS A 224 27.57 -1.52 -18.53
CA LYS A 224 26.23 -1.57 -19.15
C LYS A 224 25.36 -0.42 -18.63
N ALA A 225 25.15 0.56 -19.51
CA ALA A 225 24.12 1.61 -19.56
C ALA A 225 23.71 2.40 -18.27
N PRO A 226 23.49 3.73 -18.36
CA PRO A 226 23.52 4.64 -17.21
C PRO A 226 22.14 4.77 -16.55
N PHE A 227 21.80 3.95 -15.57
CA PHE A 227 20.45 3.94 -14.99
C PHE A 227 20.42 4.29 -13.49
N PHE A 228 20.46 3.31 -12.58
CA PHE A 228 20.44 3.55 -11.13
C PHE A 228 21.32 2.56 -10.38
N ASP A 229 21.94 3.00 -9.29
CA ASP A 229 22.50 2.13 -8.25
C ASP A 229 21.79 2.45 -6.92
N THR A 230 21.37 1.41 -6.20
CA THR A 230 20.43 1.53 -5.07
C THR A 230 21.08 1.14 -3.76
N VAL A 231 21.12 2.08 -2.82
CA VAL A 231 21.49 1.78 -1.44
C VAL A 231 20.24 1.37 -0.65
N PHE A 232 20.33 0.27 0.12
CA PHE A 232 19.20 -0.30 0.85
C PHE A 232 19.23 0.11 2.32
N MET A 233 18.10 0.65 2.81
CA MET A 233 17.92 1.04 4.21
C MET A 233 16.66 0.43 4.82
N ASP A 234 16.84 -0.59 5.66
CA ASP A 234 15.78 -1.51 6.11
C ASP A 234 14.55 -0.84 6.78
N ALA A 235 14.74 0.11 7.71
CA ALA A 235 13.63 0.65 8.52
C ALA A 235 13.90 2.01 9.18
N ASP A 236 14.85 2.10 10.12
CA ASP A 236 15.06 3.28 10.97
C ASP A 236 16.29 4.12 10.59
N LEU A 237 16.09 5.44 10.46
CA LEU A 237 17.13 6.42 10.15
C LEU A 237 17.82 6.99 11.40
N THR A 238 17.29 6.66 12.59
CA THR A 238 17.80 7.19 13.87
C THR A 238 19.10 6.53 14.34
N CYS A 239 19.58 5.52 13.63
CA CYS A 239 20.72 4.68 14.03
C CYS A 239 22.01 4.98 13.26
N GLU A 240 22.00 5.98 12.38
CA GLU A 240 23.14 6.25 11.53
C GLU A 240 24.15 7.14 12.24
N THR A 241 25.33 6.58 12.46
CA THR A 241 26.48 7.32 12.98
C THR A 241 26.95 8.33 11.94
N ALA A 242 27.73 9.33 12.36
CA ALA A 242 28.37 10.25 11.42
C ALA A 242 29.18 9.53 10.32
N GLU A 243 29.66 8.32 10.60
CA GLU A 243 30.35 7.45 9.64
C GLU A 243 29.39 6.88 8.59
N ALA A 244 28.19 6.46 8.98
CA ALA A 244 27.15 5.99 8.06
C ALA A 244 26.67 7.14 7.15
N ASP A 245 26.44 8.34 7.71
CA ASP A 245 26.13 9.54 6.93
C ASP A 245 27.21 9.85 5.88
N ALA A 246 28.48 9.81 6.30
CA ALA A 246 29.60 10.06 5.41
C ALA A 246 29.65 9.02 4.29
N SER A 247 29.43 7.74 4.62
CA SER A 247 29.40 6.66 3.63
C SER A 247 28.26 6.84 2.62
N LEU A 248 27.06 7.24 3.06
CA LEU A 248 25.92 7.49 2.19
C LEU A 248 26.16 8.67 1.24
N LYS A 249 26.82 9.73 1.71
CA LYS A 249 27.25 10.86 0.88
C LYS A 249 28.33 10.46 -0.13
N GLU A 250 29.32 9.68 0.31
CA GLU A 250 30.39 9.19 -0.56
C GLU A 250 29.83 8.27 -1.66
N ALA A 251 28.85 7.43 -1.33
CA ALA A 251 28.15 6.58 -2.29
C ALA A 251 27.52 7.41 -3.42
N VAL A 252 26.84 8.50 -3.10
CA VAL A 252 26.26 9.42 -4.10
C VAL A 252 27.32 9.94 -5.07
N PHE A 253 28.51 10.32 -4.56
CA PHE A 253 29.62 10.75 -5.40
C PHE A 253 30.11 9.61 -6.31
N GLY A 254 30.35 8.42 -5.74
CA GLY A 254 30.82 7.26 -6.49
C GLY A 254 29.86 6.84 -7.60
N ILE A 255 28.56 6.80 -7.32
CA ILE A 255 27.51 6.44 -8.27
C ILE A 255 27.44 7.46 -9.42
N LYS A 256 27.48 8.77 -9.09
CA LYS A 256 27.51 9.83 -10.11
C LYS A 256 28.78 9.78 -10.96
N ALA A 257 29.94 9.54 -10.35
CA ALA A 257 31.22 9.40 -11.06
C ALA A 257 31.23 8.21 -12.03
N ALA A 258 30.48 7.15 -11.71
CA ALA A 258 30.28 5.99 -12.58
C ALA A 258 29.19 6.22 -13.67
N GLY A 259 28.56 7.40 -13.72
CA GLY A 259 27.57 7.77 -14.73
C GLY A 259 26.13 7.33 -14.42
N TYR A 260 25.86 6.86 -13.21
CA TYR A 260 24.52 6.41 -12.77
C TYR A 260 23.78 7.50 -11.97
N ARG A 261 22.45 7.38 -11.87
CA ARG A 261 21.65 8.19 -10.94
C ARG A 261 21.57 7.49 -9.57
N PRO A 262 21.95 8.16 -8.47
CA PRO A 262 21.81 7.58 -7.13
C PRO A 262 20.35 7.41 -6.74
N ALA A 263 19.99 6.21 -6.32
CA ALA A 263 18.69 5.91 -5.71
C ALA A 263 18.87 5.35 -4.29
N LEU A 264 17.90 5.64 -3.42
CA LEU A 264 17.85 5.07 -2.08
C LEU A 264 16.54 4.29 -1.91
N TRP A 265 16.63 3.07 -1.38
CA TRP A 265 15.48 2.30 -0.92
C TRP A 265 15.24 2.56 0.56
N TRP A 266 14.00 2.87 0.94
CA TRP A 266 13.60 3.21 2.30
C TRP A 266 12.18 2.68 2.60
N SER A 267 11.98 2.04 3.75
CA SER A 267 10.64 1.68 4.27
C SER A 267 10.16 2.70 5.32
N PRO A 268 9.52 3.81 4.93
CA PRO A 268 9.27 4.95 5.83
C PRO A 268 8.43 4.61 7.05
N PHE A 269 7.45 3.71 6.89
CA PHE A 269 6.52 3.35 7.96
C PHE A 269 6.95 2.12 8.75
N ALA A 270 8.13 1.55 8.44
CA ALA A 270 8.68 0.41 9.17
C ALA A 270 9.66 0.87 10.25
N VAL A 271 9.57 0.27 11.42
CA VAL A 271 10.58 0.44 12.48
C VAL A 271 10.80 -0.89 13.19
N TYR A 272 12.03 -1.17 13.60
CA TYR A 272 12.32 -2.39 14.36
C TYR A 272 11.74 -2.31 15.77
N ARG A 273 11.06 -3.38 16.21
CA ARG A 273 10.40 -3.43 17.54
C ARG A 273 11.35 -3.21 18.71
N ASP A 274 12.61 -3.60 18.54
CA ASP A 274 13.69 -3.52 19.52
C ASP A 274 14.63 -2.32 19.27
N SER A 275 14.28 -1.41 18.35
CA SER A 275 15.01 -0.16 18.12
C SER A 275 14.95 0.74 19.35
N ASP A 276 15.99 1.57 19.53
CA ASP A 276 15.99 2.57 20.59
C ASP A 276 14.90 3.63 20.36
N LEU A 277 14.55 3.89 19.09
CA LEU A 277 13.40 4.74 18.73
C LEU A 277 12.12 4.24 19.41
N LEU A 278 11.77 2.96 19.25
CA LEU A 278 10.55 2.42 19.86
C LEU A 278 10.66 2.14 21.36
N LYS A 279 11.86 1.93 21.91
CA LYS A 279 12.05 1.90 23.37
C LYS A 279 11.73 3.27 23.99
N ASN A 280 12.15 4.35 23.34
CA ASN A 280 11.96 5.73 23.81
C ASN A 280 10.60 6.31 23.45
N LYS A 281 10.01 5.89 22.32
CA LYS A 281 8.75 6.39 21.77
C LYS A 281 7.80 5.24 21.41
N PRO A 282 7.39 4.37 22.37
CA PRO A 282 6.52 3.23 22.08
C PRO A 282 5.15 3.63 21.51
N GLN A 283 4.67 4.83 21.83
CA GLN A 283 3.42 5.42 21.33
C GLN A 283 3.47 5.83 19.85
N TRP A 284 4.63 5.76 19.19
CA TRP A 284 4.74 5.99 17.73
C TRP A 284 4.30 4.77 16.92
N ALA A 285 4.31 3.57 17.53
CA ALA A 285 3.89 2.36 16.85
C ALA A 285 2.37 2.19 16.87
N LEU A 286 1.80 1.73 15.75
CA LEU A 286 0.41 1.31 15.64
C LEU A 286 0.11 0.17 16.63
N GLN A 287 -0.96 0.32 17.41
CA GLN A 287 -1.33 -0.62 18.46
C GLN A 287 -2.62 -1.38 18.13
N SER A 288 -2.82 -2.54 18.77
CA SER A 288 -4.10 -3.23 18.84
C SER A 288 -4.16 -4.00 20.15
N ASN A 289 -5.19 -3.75 20.96
CA ASN A 289 -5.36 -4.37 22.29
C ASN A 289 -4.10 -4.24 23.17
N GLY A 290 -3.49 -3.04 23.19
CA GLY A 290 -2.29 -2.74 23.98
C GLY A 290 -1.00 -3.40 23.49
N LYS A 291 -0.97 -3.97 22.27
CA LYS A 291 0.22 -4.57 21.66
C LYS A 291 0.48 -4.01 20.27
N MET A 292 1.75 -3.89 19.89
CA MET A 292 2.14 -3.45 18.55
C MET A 292 1.59 -4.40 17.48
N VAL A 293 0.94 -3.84 16.47
CA VAL A 293 0.40 -4.60 15.33
C VAL A 293 1.54 -5.35 14.62
N PRO A 294 1.38 -6.65 14.30
CA PRO A 294 2.34 -7.38 13.47
C PRO A 294 2.56 -6.69 12.12
N ALA A 295 3.81 -6.35 11.81
CA ALA A 295 4.20 -5.61 10.60
C ALA A 295 5.24 -6.39 9.76
N GLY A 296 5.28 -7.71 9.93
CA GLY A 296 6.28 -8.56 9.29
C GLY A 296 7.67 -8.49 9.93
N ALA A 297 8.69 -8.88 9.17
CA ALA A 297 10.08 -8.93 9.62
C ALA A 297 11.05 -8.74 8.44
N ILE A 298 12.25 -8.24 8.74
CA ILE A 298 13.38 -8.18 7.81
C ILE A 298 14.51 -9.00 8.42
N ASN A 299 15.05 -9.98 7.69
CA ASN A 299 16.13 -10.86 8.15
C ASN A 299 15.88 -11.48 9.54
N GLY A 300 14.62 -11.82 9.85
CA GLY A 300 14.20 -12.39 11.13
C GLY A 300 13.96 -11.37 12.25
N ARG A 301 14.31 -10.09 12.06
CA ARG A 301 14.08 -9.01 13.03
C ARG A 301 12.68 -8.42 12.82
N LYS A 302 11.87 -8.40 13.89
CA LYS A 302 10.46 -8.04 13.84
C LYS A 302 10.27 -6.53 13.65
N LEU A 303 9.31 -6.17 12.81
CA LEU A 303 8.91 -4.79 12.56
C LEU A 303 7.66 -4.41 13.37
N ALA A 304 7.49 -3.10 13.55
CA ALA A 304 6.26 -2.42 13.89
C ALA A 304 5.98 -1.35 12.83
N ALA A 305 4.70 -1.00 12.68
CA ALA A 305 4.26 0.07 11.80
C ALA A 305 4.23 1.39 12.56
N LEU A 306 4.81 2.44 11.99
CA LEU A 306 4.67 3.81 12.50
C LEU A 306 3.27 4.36 12.20
N ASP A 307 2.71 5.07 13.16
CA ASP A 307 1.41 5.71 13.02
C ASP A 307 1.55 7.14 12.51
N ALA A 308 1.27 7.33 11.22
CA ALA A 308 1.36 8.63 10.55
C ALA A 308 0.26 9.63 10.94
N THR A 309 -0.63 9.28 11.88
CA THR A 309 -1.51 10.28 12.51
C THR A 309 -0.87 10.98 13.71
N ASN A 310 0.27 10.48 14.19
CA ASN A 310 1.04 11.11 15.25
C ASN A 310 1.90 12.26 14.66
N PRO A 311 1.74 13.52 15.12
CA PRO A 311 2.51 14.64 14.59
C PRO A 311 4.03 14.49 14.72
N GLU A 312 4.52 13.82 15.77
CA GLU A 312 5.96 13.57 15.94
C GLU A 312 6.48 12.58 14.89
N VAL A 313 5.67 11.57 14.51
CA VAL A 313 6.00 10.63 13.44
C VAL A 313 6.03 11.36 12.10
N VAL A 314 5.04 12.21 11.80
CA VAL A 314 5.00 13.01 10.57
C VAL A 314 6.24 13.90 10.44
N ALA A 315 6.64 14.57 11.53
CA ALA A 315 7.86 15.38 11.57
C ALA A 315 9.11 14.53 11.32
N TYR A 316 9.20 13.35 11.95
CA TYR A 316 10.29 12.40 11.72
C TYR A 316 10.38 11.95 10.26
N LEU A 317 9.25 11.57 9.64
CA LEU A 317 9.20 11.14 8.23
C LEU A 317 9.64 12.27 7.27
N SER A 318 9.23 13.50 7.56
CA SER A 318 9.59 14.67 6.75
C SER A 318 11.09 14.96 6.85
N ALA A 319 11.64 14.98 8.07
CA ALA A 319 13.07 15.20 8.30
C ALA A 319 13.93 14.09 7.70
N ALA A 320 13.47 12.83 7.80
CA ALA A 320 14.08 11.68 7.16
C ALA A 320 14.16 11.84 5.64
N ALA A 321 13.05 12.18 4.99
CA ALA A 321 13.01 12.40 3.55
C ALA A 321 13.94 13.54 3.11
N GLN A 322 13.95 14.66 3.84
CA GLN A 322 14.85 15.79 3.59
C GLN A 322 16.32 15.38 3.72
N ARG A 323 16.69 14.65 4.78
CA ARG A 323 18.06 14.13 4.94
C ARG A 323 18.48 13.28 3.75
N ILE A 324 17.60 12.37 3.29
CA ILE A 324 17.87 11.52 2.13
C ILE A 324 18.13 12.36 0.87
N SER A 325 17.28 13.37 0.63
CA SER A 325 17.31 14.13 -0.61
C SER A 325 18.37 15.24 -0.63
N GLU A 326 18.40 16.04 0.44
CA GLU A 326 19.19 17.28 0.53
C GLU A 326 20.56 17.02 1.15
N ASP A 327 20.62 16.32 2.29
CA ASP A 327 21.89 16.11 2.99
C ASP A 327 22.75 15.05 2.31
N TRP A 328 22.14 13.92 1.91
CA TRP A 328 22.86 12.82 1.27
C TRP A 328 22.92 12.95 -0.25
N GLY A 329 21.91 13.56 -0.88
CA GLY A 329 21.89 13.85 -2.31
C GLY A 329 21.18 12.83 -3.20
N TYR A 330 20.33 11.96 -2.63
CA TYR A 330 19.51 11.01 -3.37
C TYR A 330 18.23 11.66 -3.89
N GLN A 331 18.19 11.95 -5.19
CA GLN A 331 17.03 12.57 -5.85
C GLN A 331 16.03 11.54 -6.40
N THR A 332 16.29 10.25 -6.17
CA THR A 332 15.37 9.15 -6.45
C THR A 332 15.23 8.28 -5.21
N ILE A 333 14.00 8.08 -4.73
CA ILE A 333 13.70 7.38 -3.48
C ILE A 333 12.67 6.28 -3.76
N MET A 334 13.05 5.03 -3.53
CA MET A 334 12.16 3.88 -3.56
C MET A 334 11.54 3.69 -2.17
N LEU A 335 10.25 4.00 -2.04
CA LEU A 335 9.49 3.86 -0.81
C LEU A 335 8.84 2.48 -0.76
N ASP A 336 9.27 1.60 0.15
CA ASP A 336 8.75 0.23 0.28
C ASP A 336 7.89 0.04 1.52
N ARG A 337 7.12 -1.06 1.56
CA ARG A 337 6.18 -1.43 2.62
C ARG A 337 5.22 -0.31 2.98
N LEU A 338 4.81 0.47 1.98
CA LEU A 338 3.92 1.60 2.14
C LEU A 338 2.55 1.20 2.75
N TYR A 339 2.13 -0.04 2.57
CA TYR A 339 0.93 -0.64 3.19
C TYR A 339 0.96 -0.60 4.72
N LEU A 340 2.13 -0.45 5.36
CA LEU A 340 2.25 -0.42 6.81
C LEU A 340 1.45 0.74 7.44
N ALA A 341 1.38 1.89 6.77
CA ALA A 341 0.53 3.00 7.23
C ALA A 341 -0.98 2.71 7.11
N ALA A 342 -1.35 1.73 6.28
CA ALA A 342 -2.73 1.30 6.05
C ALA A 342 -3.13 0.06 6.86
N LEU A 343 -2.29 -0.45 7.78
CA LEU A 343 -2.65 -1.58 8.64
C LEU A 343 -3.83 -1.26 9.55
N ILE A 344 -4.59 -2.28 9.92
CA ILE A 344 -5.70 -2.15 10.88
C ILE A 344 -5.10 -2.07 12.29
N GLY A 345 -5.49 -1.03 13.04
CA GLY A 345 -5.04 -0.81 14.40
C GLY A 345 -5.57 0.50 14.98
N GLN A 346 -5.32 0.71 16.26
CA GLN A 346 -5.58 1.93 17.01
C GLN A 346 -4.50 2.96 16.69
N ARG A 347 -4.96 4.15 16.31
CA ARG A 347 -4.17 5.31 15.90
C ARG A 347 -4.20 6.39 16.97
N HIS A 348 -3.20 7.27 16.95
CA HIS A 348 -3.09 8.48 17.74
C HIS A 348 -4.27 9.42 17.45
N ASN A 349 -4.63 9.59 16.17
CA ASN A 349 -5.87 10.23 15.79
C ASN A 349 -6.93 9.19 15.44
N GLU A 350 -7.81 8.90 16.40
CA GLU A 350 -8.95 7.99 16.22
C GLU A 350 -10.00 8.48 15.20
N ARG A 351 -9.88 9.74 14.74
CA ARG A 351 -10.76 10.31 13.71
C ARG A 351 -10.25 10.11 12.28
N ARG A 352 -9.12 9.42 12.09
CA ARG A 352 -8.56 9.10 10.77
C ARG A 352 -8.67 7.60 10.51
N THR A 353 -9.15 7.29 9.32
CA THR A 353 -9.12 5.94 8.75
C THR A 353 -7.69 5.52 8.40
N ARG A 354 -7.49 4.25 8.04
CA ARG A 354 -6.18 3.77 7.58
C ARG A 354 -5.75 4.33 6.22
N ILE A 355 -6.69 4.58 5.32
CA ILE A 355 -6.38 5.14 4.00
C ILE A 355 -6.06 6.63 4.12
N GLY A 356 -6.82 7.36 4.95
CA GLY A 356 -6.48 8.73 5.31
C GLY A 356 -5.09 8.84 5.95
N THR A 357 -4.76 7.93 6.88
CA THR A 357 -3.44 7.86 7.52
C THR A 357 -2.31 7.61 6.51
N PHE A 358 -2.51 6.65 5.60
CA PHE A 358 -1.56 6.38 4.52
C PHE A 358 -1.31 7.62 3.66
N ASN A 359 -2.38 8.32 3.27
CA ASN A 359 -2.29 9.53 2.46
C ASN A 359 -1.62 10.69 3.20
N ASP A 360 -1.92 10.88 4.49
CA ASP A 360 -1.29 11.92 5.32
C ASP A 360 0.23 11.69 5.39
N GLY A 361 0.65 10.46 5.67
CA GLY A 361 2.06 10.09 5.74
C GLY A 361 2.78 10.23 4.41
N LEU A 362 2.17 9.79 3.31
CA LEU A 362 2.77 9.92 1.98
C LEU A 362 2.84 11.38 1.52
N THR A 363 1.81 12.18 1.81
CA THR A 363 1.78 13.62 1.52
C THR A 363 2.88 14.35 2.26
N ALA A 364 3.12 14.01 3.54
CA ALA A 364 4.21 14.57 4.31
C ALA A 364 5.58 14.32 3.64
N ILE A 365 5.84 13.08 3.20
CA ILE A 365 7.06 12.74 2.46
C ILE A 365 7.13 13.53 1.14
N ARG A 366 6.05 13.55 0.34
CA ARG A 366 6.02 14.29 -0.94
C ARG A 366 6.29 15.78 -0.75
N HIS A 367 5.70 16.42 0.25
CA HIS A 367 5.92 17.83 0.59
C HIS A 367 7.33 18.11 1.09
N ALA A 368 7.93 17.16 1.81
CA ALA A 368 9.28 17.30 2.33
C ALA A 368 10.34 17.31 1.21
N VAL A 369 10.08 16.61 0.10
CA VAL A 369 11.05 16.47 -1.00
C VAL A 369 10.44 16.73 -2.38
N PRO A 370 9.77 17.86 -2.68
CA PRO A 370 8.86 18.03 -3.83
C PRO A 370 9.46 17.79 -5.23
N ALA A 371 10.79 17.90 -5.37
CA ALA A 371 11.49 17.64 -6.62
C ALA A 371 11.97 16.19 -6.80
N ALA A 372 12.03 15.40 -5.71
CA ALA A 372 12.53 14.03 -5.77
C ALA A 372 11.58 13.12 -6.57
N PHE A 373 12.16 12.18 -7.30
CA PHE A 373 11.42 11.11 -7.97
C PHE A 373 11.13 9.98 -6.97
N LEU A 374 9.85 9.68 -6.74
CA LEU A 374 9.41 8.69 -5.74
C LEU A 374 8.86 7.44 -6.45
N ILE A 375 9.31 6.26 -6.03
CA ILE A 375 8.83 4.97 -6.53
C ILE A 375 8.17 4.21 -5.38
N GLY A 376 6.87 3.92 -5.48
CA GLY A 376 6.14 3.19 -4.44
C GLY A 376 6.22 1.66 -4.60
N ARG A 377 6.44 0.95 -3.50
CA ARG A 377 6.44 -0.52 -3.39
C ARG A 377 5.76 -0.97 -2.12
N GLY A 378 5.16 -2.16 -2.16
CA GLY A 378 4.23 -2.60 -1.12
C GLY A 378 3.12 -1.57 -0.92
N CYS A 379 2.64 -0.95 -2.00
CA CYS A 379 1.96 0.33 -1.97
C CYS A 379 0.46 0.16 -2.24
N PRO A 380 -0.44 0.70 -1.38
CA PRO A 380 -1.88 0.74 -1.67
C PRO A 380 -2.10 1.39 -3.04
N PHE A 381 -2.56 0.63 -4.02
CA PHE A 381 -2.45 1.04 -5.43
C PHE A 381 -3.19 2.34 -5.71
N TRP A 382 -4.47 2.36 -5.38
CA TRP A 382 -5.36 3.42 -5.82
C TRP A 382 -5.29 4.70 -4.98
N PRO A 383 -5.18 4.63 -3.63
CA PRO A 383 -5.00 5.84 -2.82
C PRO A 383 -3.72 6.61 -3.13
N THR A 384 -2.69 5.93 -3.65
CA THR A 384 -1.40 6.56 -4.01
C THR A 384 -1.50 7.39 -5.28
N ALA A 385 -2.53 7.17 -6.10
CA ALA A 385 -2.65 7.88 -7.35
C ALA A 385 -2.95 9.37 -7.06
N GLY A 386 -1.98 10.25 -7.33
CA GLY A 386 -2.00 11.69 -7.08
C GLY A 386 -0.58 12.19 -6.89
#